data_AF-A0A2M9IU89-F1
#
_entry.id   AF-A0A2M9IU89-F1
#
_cell.length_a   1.000
_cell.length_b   1.000
_cell.length_c   1.000
_cell.angle_alpha   90.00
_cell.angle_beta   90.00
_cell.angle_gamma   90.00
#
_symmetry.space_group_name_H-M   'P 1'
#
loop_
_entity.id
_entity.type
_entity.pdbx_description
1 polymer ?
#
loop_
_entity_poly.entity_id
_entity_poly.type
_entity_poly.pdbx_seq_one_letter_code
_entity_poly.pdbx_strand_id
1 'polypeptide(L)'
;MARQNLNTSGAPGVPGALVWVITGVQIIPAFAESGIIGGTVRAFVGPILAALLWHLAMGIELRHAKPGAGSQSLAALVARELRERLLSRLGLAVRDRTAEQITRDRWTARAVDLAAQLAGMQASDRGHARLARRLSKAVGRAQVGAHPQQRRALLQLLSARLHSAALATLDLPSPWDIREPVRPPKPAPVIAYRELREMQPMDAVLAASRAHPALQPDELCALLGDHGVVVSPTQVDIALRSSASAHPRALLRASAADQTLFAVHARIDEQPSPDAYPGEPDAPDADEPDADADRALLPDARRVDQDHAARHGRTAPLRVLQKQLRIGQPRAQRMRALLDEETHP
;
A
#
# COMPACT_ATOMS: atom_id res chain seq x y z
N MET A 1 29.76 16.34 -54.66
CA MET A 1 28.43 16.23 -55.29
C MET A 1 27.29 16.10 -54.27
N ALA A 2 27.13 15.02 -53.49
CA ALA A 2 25.99 14.89 -52.55
C ALA A 2 25.97 15.93 -51.40
N ARG A 3 27.13 16.34 -50.89
CA ARG A 3 27.25 17.39 -49.85
C ARG A 3 26.91 18.81 -50.36
N GLN A 4 27.03 19.07 -51.66
CA GLN A 4 26.74 20.40 -52.23
C GLN A 4 25.24 20.67 -52.34
N ASN A 5 24.42 19.65 -52.65
CA ASN A 5 22.97 19.79 -52.76
C ASN A 5 22.25 20.01 -51.41
N LEU A 6 22.80 19.48 -50.30
CA LEU A 6 22.25 19.68 -48.96
C LEU A 6 22.39 21.12 -48.46
N ASN A 7 23.49 21.80 -48.82
CA ASN A 7 23.75 23.18 -48.40
C ASN A 7 22.98 24.23 -49.22
N THR A 8 22.39 23.87 -50.36
CA THR A 8 21.73 24.80 -51.28
C THR A 8 20.21 24.66 -51.32
N SER A 9 19.66 23.44 -51.20
CA SER A 9 18.22 23.20 -51.42
C SER A 9 17.47 22.63 -50.20
N GLY A 10 18.14 22.38 -49.07
CA GLY A 10 17.51 21.87 -47.83
C GLY A 10 16.92 20.46 -47.92
N ALA A 11 16.89 19.85 -49.11
CA ALA A 11 16.49 18.47 -49.36
C ALA A 11 17.67 17.69 -49.98
N PRO A 12 17.85 16.41 -49.64
CA PRO A 12 19.00 15.61 -50.10
C PRO A 12 19.01 15.30 -51.62
N GLY A 13 18.09 15.88 -52.39
CA GLY A 13 18.01 15.78 -53.85
C GLY A 13 17.78 14.34 -54.36
N VAL A 14 17.92 14.17 -55.67
CA VAL A 14 17.86 12.86 -56.36
C VAL A 14 18.79 11.81 -55.73
N PRO A 15 20.02 12.14 -55.30
CA PRO A 15 20.89 11.16 -54.63
C PRO A 15 20.33 10.63 -53.30
N GLY A 16 19.67 11.48 -52.51
CA GLY A 16 19.03 11.05 -51.26
C GLY A 16 17.84 10.12 -51.49
N ALA A 17 17.02 10.43 -52.50
CA ALA A 17 15.89 9.57 -52.89
C ALA A 17 16.36 8.19 -53.35
N LEU A 18 17.45 8.13 -54.13
CA LEU A 18 18.03 6.85 -54.59
C LEU A 18 18.50 5.97 -53.43
N VAL A 19 19.08 6.54 -52.38
CA VAL A 19 19.47 5.77 -51.18
C VAL A 19 18.24 5.14 -50.53
N TRP A 20 17.16 5.90 -50.33
CA TRP A 20 15.91 5.36 -49.76
C TRP A 20 15.29 4.26 -50.62
N VAL A 21 15.31 4.41 -51.95
CA VAL A 21 14.82 3.37 -52.87
C VAL A 21 15.67 2.11 -52.77
N ILE A 22 17.00 2.24 -52.80
CA ILE A 22 17.92 1.10 -52.71
C ILE A 22 17.77 0.39 -51.35
N THR A 23 17.70 1.14 -50.25
CA THR A 23 17.50 0.56 -48.91
C THR A 23 16.13 -0.12 -48.80
N GLY A 24 15.08 0.47 -49.40
CA GLY A 24 13.74 -0.14 -49.46
C GLY A 24 13.76 -1.47 -50.21
N VAL A 25 14.46 -1.55 -51.36
CA VAL A 25 14.58 -2.79 -52.15
C VAL A 25 15.34 -3.87 -51.40
N GLN A 26 16.37 -3.53 -50.62
CA GLN A 26 17.14 -4.51 -49.83
C GLN A 26 16.36 -5.11 -48.65
N ILE A 27 15.23 -4.50 -48.25
CA ILE A 27 14.35 -5.05 -47.21
C ILE A 27 13.45 -6.17 -47.77
N ILE A 28 13.19 -6.19 -49.07
CA ILE A 28 12.26 -7.14 -49.72
C ILE A 28 12.65 -8.62 -49.49
N PRO A 29 13.92 -9.04 -49.68
CA PRO A 29 14.33 -10.42 -49.42
C PRO A 29 14.11 -10.84 -47.95
N ALA A 30 14.28 -9.90 -47.00
CA ALA A 30 14.10 -10.18 -45.57
C ALA A 30 12.65 -10.54 -45.24
N PHE A 31 11.68 -9.90 -45.89
CA PHE A 31 10.26 -10.22 -45.72
C PHE A 31 9.83 -11.45 -46.51
N ALA A 32 10.46 -11.72 -47.66
CA ALA A 32 10.18 -12.90 -48.48
C ALA A 32 10.64 -14.20 -47.80
N GLU A 33 11.81 -14.21 -47.15
CA GLU A 33 12.36 -15.43 -46.52
C GLU A 33 11.88 -15.64 -45.08
N SER A 34 11.65 -14.57 -44.31
CA SER A 34 11.41 -14.66 -42.86
C SER A 34 9.98 -14.28 -42.42
N GLY A 35 9.09 -13.99 -43.37
CA GLY A 35 7.72 -13.54 -43.10
C GLY A 35 7.65 -12.17 -42.43
N ILE A 36 6.46 -11.71 -42.05
CA ILE A 36 6.25 -10.35 -41.51
C ILE A 36 7.02 -10.13 -40.20
N ILE A 37 7.02 -11.12 -39.31
CA ILE A 37 7.64 -11.00 -37.99
C ILE A 37 9.17 -11.12 -38.10
N GLY A 38 9.70 -12.08 -38.86
CA GLY A 38 11.14 -12.22 -39.04
C GLY A 38 11.75 -11.13 -39.91
N GLY A 39 11.02 -10.68 -40.95
CA GLY A 39 11.43 -9.58 -41.82
C GLY A 39 11.50 -8.24 -41.09
N THR A 40 10.54 -7.92 -40.21
CA THR A 40 10.60 -6.69 -39.39
C THR A 40 11.79 -6.70 -38.43
N VAL A 41 12.08 -7.84 -37.77
CA VAL A 41 13.25 -7.96 -36.90
C VAL A 41 14.54 -7.75 -37.71
N ARG A 42 14.69 -8.41 -38.86
CA ARG A 42 15.92 -8.29 -39.67
C ARG A 42 16.10 -6.91 -40.29
N ALA A 43 15.01 -6.29 -40.77
CA ALA A 43 15.05 -4.99 -41.44
C ALA A 43 15.31 -3.82 -40.49
N PHE A 44 14.89 -3.92 -39.22
CA PHE A 44 15.08 -2.83 -38.24
C PHE A 44 16.16 -3.15 -37.20
N VAL A 45 16.07 -4.32 -36.56
CA VAL A 45 16.93 -4.65 -35.42
C VAL A 45 18.36 -4.94 -35.89
N GLY A 46 18.53 -5.56 -37.05
CA GLY A 46 19.84 -5.83 -37.65
C GLY A 46 20.67 -4.55 -37.88
N PRO A 47 20.16 -3.57 -38.65
CA PRO A 47 20.87 -2.31 -38.88
C PRO A 47 21.12 -1.50 -37.60
N ILE A 48 20.17 -1.48 -36.66
CA ILE A 48 20.34 -0.75 -35.39
C ILE A 48 21.44 -1.41 -34.55
N LEU A 49 21.43 -2.74 -34.40
CA LEU A 49 22.49 -3.46 -33.68
C LEU A 49 23.84 -3.31 -34.38
N ALA A 50 23.89 -3.35 -35.71
CA ALA A 50 25.11 -3.16 -36.48
C ALA A 50 25.68 -1.75 -36.29
N ALA A 51 24.84 -0.71 -36.35
CA ALA A 51 25.25 0.67 -36.09
C ALA A 51 25.73 0.86 -34.64
N LEU A 52 25.08 0.19 -33.69
CA LEU A 52 25.44 0.25 -32.28
C LEU A 52 26.76 -0.49 -32.01
N LEU A 53 26.96 -1.66 -32.60
CA LEU A 53 28.22 -2.42 -32.56
C LEU A 53 29.36 -1.65 -33.24
N TRP A 54 29.11 -1.04 -34.40
CA TRP A 54 30.07 -0.13 -35.04
C TRP A 54 30.43 1.00 -34.10
N HIS A 55 29.45 1.68 -33.50
CA HIS A 55 29.72 2.83 -32.63
C HIS A 55 30.49 2.43 -31.37
N LEU A 56 30.22 1.24 -30.82
CA LEU A 56 30.99 0.68 -29.71
C LEU A 56 32.41 0.30 -30.15
N ALA A 57 32.58 -0.30 -31.33
CA ALA A 57 33.86 -0.68 -31.92
C ALA A 57 34.73 0.55 -32.27
N MET A 58 34.15 1.57 -32.89
CA MET A 58 34.81 2.86 -33.13
C MET A 58 35.14 3.57 -31.80
N GLY A 59 34.29 3.40 -30.78
CA GLY A 59 34.51 3.92 -29.43
C GLY A 59 35.62 3.24 -28.64
N ILE A 60 36.11 2.06 -29.04
CA ILE A 60 37.31 1.42 -28.47
C ILE A 60 38.59 1.81 -29.24
N GLU A 61 38.50 2.16 -30.53
CA GLU A 61 39.60 2.80 -31.27
C GLU A 61 39.91 4.20 -30.73
N LEU A 62 38.90 5.03 -30.41
CA LEU A 62 39.14 6.34 -29.80
C LEU A 62 39.81 6.26 -28.41
N ARG A 63 39.57 5.18 -27.65
CA ARG A 63 40.19 4.97 -26.32
C ARG A 63 41.68 4.65 -26.41
N HIS A 64 42.14 4.04 -27.50
CA HIS A 64 43.57 3.78 -27.73
C HIS A 64 44.32 5.04 -28.19
N ALA A 65 43.64 6.02 -28.79
CA ALA A 65 44.27 7.27 -29.27
C ALA A 65 44.42 8.35 -28.19
N LYS A 66 43.61 8.36 -27.11
CA LYS A 66 43.74 9.29 -25.97
C LYS A 66 43.33 8.64 -24.64
N PRO A 67 44.28 8.14 -23.82
CA PRO A 67 44.02 7.45 -22.55
C PRO A 67 43.72 8.43 -21.40
N GLY A 68 42.71 9.30 -21.59
CA GLY A 68 42.34 10.29 -20.56
C GLY A 68 41.02 11.05 -20.79
N ALA A 69 40.38 10.89 -21.95
CA ALA A 69 39.08 11.49 -22.19
C ALA A 69 37.97 10.49 -21.84
N GLY A 70 37.47 10.57 -20.60
CA GLY A 70 36.29 9.85 -20.15
C GLY A 70 35.12 10.02 -21.14
N SER A 71 34.60 8.89 -21.59
CA SER A 71 33.61 8.75 -22.65
C SER A 71 32.33 9.57 -22.43
N GLN A 72 32.21 10.69 -23.17
CA GLN A 72 30.98 11.47 -23.34
C GLN A 72 30.16 11.03 -24.57
N SER A 73 30.25 9.77 -25.01
CA SER A 73 29.39 9.33 -26.11
C SER A 73 27.93 9.33 -25.62
N LEU A 74 27.03 9.96 -26.38
CA LEU A 74 25.61 10.06 -26.03
C LEU A 74 24.99 8.69 -25.71
N ALA A 75 25.49 7.61 -26.31
CA ALA A 75 25.10 6.23 -26.00
C ALA A 75 25.48 5.81 -24.56
N ALA A 76 26.63 6.24 -24.03
CA ALA A 76 27.04 5.97 -22.65
C ALA A 76 26.20 6.78 -21.64
N LEU A 77 25.84 8.02 -21.98
CA LEU A 77 24.93 8.83 -21.17
C LEU A 77 23.51 8.27 -21.17
N VAL A 78 22.99 7.86 -22.34
CA VAL A 78 21.68 7.21 -22.46
C VAL A 78 21.66 5.86 -21.74
N ALA A 79 22.71 5.05 -21.87
CA ALA A 79 22.81 3.79 -21.14
C ALA A 79 22.90 4.01 -19.62
N ARG A 80 23.61 5.05 -19.17
CA ARG A 80 23.70 5.42 -17.76
C ARG A 80 22.40 5.96 -17.21
N GLU A 81 21.71 6.82 -17.93
CA GLU A 81 20.40 7.37 -17.56
C GLU A 81 19.33 6.27 -17.57
N LEU A 82 19.35 5.38 -18.57
CA LEU A 82 18.45 4.23 -18.61
C LEU A 82 18.76 3.27 -17.45
N ARG A 83 20.04 3.05 -17.12
CA ARG A 83 20.46 2.28 -15.96
C ARG A 83 20.01 2.95 -14.66
N GLU A 84 20.25 4.24 -14.46
CA GLU A 84 19.82 4.98 -13.25
C GLU A 84 18.30 5.01 -13.12
N ARG A 85 17.55 5.17 -14.22
CA ARG A 85 16.08 5.10 -14.22
C ARG A 85 15.55 3.70 -13.97
N LEU A 86 16.22 2.67 -14.48
CA LEU A 86 15.90 1.28 -14.18
C LEU A 86 16.24 0.97 -12.71
N LEU A 87 17.41 1.37 -12.21
CA LEU A 87 17.83 1.16 -10.81
C LEU A 87 16.92 1.90 -9.81
N SER A 88 16.51 3.13 -10.15
CA SER A 88 15.57 3.94 -9.38
C SER A 88 14.17 3.33 -9.36
N ARG A 89 13.65 2.89 -10.52
CA ARG A 89 12.35 2.20 -10.59
C ARG A 89 12.36 0.79 -10.01
N LEU A 90 13.51 0.12 -9.99
CA LEU A 90 13.69 -1.23 -9.44
C LEU A 90 14.05 -1.20 -7.95
N GLY A 91 14.20 -0.02 -7.34
CA GLY A 91 14.41 0.11 -5.89
C GLY A 91 15.67 -0.59 -5.39
N LEU A 92 16.75 -0.59 -6.19
CA LEU A 92 18.02 -1.23 -5.86
C LEU A 92 18.88 -0.43 -4.85
N ALA A 93 18.23 0.30 -3.94
CA ALA A 93 18.83 0.67 -2.65
C ALA A 93 18.65 -0.44 -1.59
N VAL A 94 17.84 -1.46 -1.87
CA VAL A 94 17.70 -2.65 -1.02
C VAL A 94 18.20 -3.85 -1.81
N ARG A 95 19.38 -4.36 -1.45
CA ARG A 95 19.92 -5.64 -1.94
C ARG A 95 18.86 -6.74 -1.71
N ASP A 96 18.75 -7.68 -2.65
CA ASP A 96 17.91 -8.90 -2.61
C ASP A 96 16.43 -8.82 -3.02
N ARG A 97 16.09 -8.09 -4.09
CA ARG A 97 14.76 -8.24 -4.73
C ARG A 97 14.73 -9.28 -5.85
N THR A 98 13.83 -10.25 -5.73
CA THR A 98 13.64 -11.30 -6.75
C THR A 98 12.81 -10.79 -7.93
N ALA A 99 13.02 -11.34 -9.14
CA ALA A 99 12.25 -10.97 -10.34
C ALA A 99 10.73 -11.11 -10.16
N GLU A 100 10.32 -12.02 -9.29
CA GLU A 100 8.93 -12.23 -8.92
C GLU A 100 8.36 -11.03 -8.13
N GLN A 101 9.14 -10.45 -7.20
CA GLN A 101 8.75 -9.25 -6.46
C GLN A 101 8.54 -8.05 -7.38
N ILE A 102 9.43 -7.85 -8.36
CA ILE A 102 9.29 -6.76 -9.36
C ILE A 102 7.99 -6.92 -10.16
N THR A 103 7.66 -8.15 -10.54
CA THR A 103 6.42 -8.42 -11.28
C THR A 103 5.20 -8.13 -10.41
N ARG A 104 5.21 -8.55 -9.14
CA ARG A 104 4.14 -8.28 -8.18
C ARG A 104 3.96 -6.78 -7.94
N ASP A 105 5.04 -6.04 -7.70
CA ASP A 105 5.03 -4.58 -7.51
C ASP A 105 4.38 -3.86 -8.70
N ARG A 106 4.68 -4.31 -9.93
CA ARG A 106 4.06 -3.75 -11.15
C ARG A 106 2.56 -3.99 -11.19
N TRP A 107 2.10 -5.17 -10.76
CA TRP A 107 0.66 -5.48 -10.67
C TRP A 107 -0.01 -4.72 -9.53
N THR A 108 0.68 -4.51 -8.40
CA THR A 108 0.21 -3.69 -7.29
C THR A 108 -0.03 -2.25 -7.76
N ALA A 109 0.94 -1.62 -8.43
CA ALA A 109 0.76 -0.28 -9.01
C ALA A 109 -0.41 -0.22 -10.01
N ARG A 110 -0.53 -1.23 -10.88
CA ARG A 110 -1.60 -1.30 -11.88
C ARG A 110 -2.99 -1.54 -11.24
N ALA A 111 -3.05 -2.22 -10.11
CA ALA A 111 -4.28 -2.36 -9.33
C ALA A 111 -4.72 -1.01 -8.75
N VAL A 112 -3.77 -0.22 -8.22
CA VAL A 112 -4.05 1.14 -7.72
C VAL A 112 -4.57 2.06 -8.83
N ASP A 113 -3.96 2.02 -10.02
CA ASP A 113 -4.45 2.78 -11.19
C ASP A 113 -5.89 2.43 -11.55
N LEU A 114 -6.19 1.13 -11.62
CA LEU A 114 -7.53 0.64 -11.98
C LEU A 114 -8.56 0.95 -10.90
N ALA A 115 -8.18 0.89 -9.62
CA ALA A 115 -9.06 1.25 -8.51
C ALA A 115 -9.40 2.75 -8.52
N ALA A 116 -8.42 3.62 -8.77
CA ALA A 116 -8.68 5.05 -8.89
C ALA A 116 -9.58 5.40 -10.09
N GLN A 117 -9.39 4.73 -11.24
CA GLN A 117 -10.28 4.87 -12.39
C GLN A 117 -11.71 4.40 -12.08
N LEU A 118 -11.84 3.32 -11.33
CA LEU A 118 -13.13 2.75 -10.95
C LEU A 118 -13.85 3.63 -9.92
N ALA A 119 -13.13 4.23 -8.98
CA ALA A 119 -13.68 5.18 -8.00
C ALA A 119 -14.22 6.46 -8.65
N GLY A 120 -13.66 6.88 -9.78
CA GLY A 120 -14.14 8.03 -10.55
C GLY A 120 -15.29 7.73 -11.52
N MET A 121 -15.68 6.46 -11.70
CA MET A 121 -16.78 6.05 -12.59
C MET A 121 -18.04 5.72 -11.80
N GLN A 122 -19.21 6.06 -12.34
CA GLN A 122 -20.47 5.62 -11.74
C GLN A 122 -20.71 4.12 -11.99
N ALA A 123 -21.47 3.47 -11.11
CA ALA A 123 -21.80 2.05 -11.25
C ALA A 123 -22.62 1.73 -12.52
N SER A 124 -23.34 2.73 -13.04
CA SER A 124 -24.15 2.65 -14.26
C SER A 124 -23.34 2.78 -15.56
N ASP A 125 -22.05 3.12 -15.49
CA ASP A 125 -21.24 3.36 -16.69
C ASP A 125 -20.93 2.07 -17.47
N ARG A 126 -21.04 2.18 -18.80
CA ARG A 126 -20.63 1.12 -19.74
C ARG A 126 -19.13 0.91 -19.67
N GLY A 127 -18.70 -0.02 -18.83
CA GLY A 127 -17.29 -0.36 -18.66
C GLY A 127 -16.90 -0.65 -17.21
N HIS A 128 -17.74 -0.26 -16.26
CA HIS A 128 -17.51 -0.48 -14.82
C HIS A 128 -17.22 -1.96 -14.53
N ALA A 129 -18.06 -2.87 -15.02
CA ALA A 129 -17.87 -4.31 -14.86
C ALA A 129 -16.56 -4.83 -15.49
N ARG A 130 -16.11 -4.25 -16.61
CA ARG A 130 -14.86 -4.65 -17.27
C ARG A 130 -13.64 -4.19 -16.48
N LEU A 131 -13.69 -2.96 -15.96
CA LEU A 131 -12.65 -2.40 -15.09
C LEU A 131 -12.57 -3.16 -13.76
N ALA A 132 -13.71 -3.47 -13.13
CA ALA A 132 -13.79 -4.28 -11.91
C ALA A 132 -13.13 -5.65 -12.11
N ARG A 133 -13.40 -6.34 -13.23
CA ARG A 133 -12.75 -7.61 -13.58
C ARG A 133 -11.24 -7.45 -13.79
N ARG A 134 -10.79 -6.37 -14.44
CA ARG A 134 -9.35 -6.10 -14.64
C ARG A 134 -8.66 -5.81 -13.31
N LEU A 135 -9.31 -5.08 -12.41
CA LEU A 135 -8.83 -4.80 -11.06
C LEU A 135 -8.69 -6.11 -10.27
N SER A 136 -9.73 -6.94 -10.23
CA SER A 136 -9.68 -8.27 -9.58
C SER A 136 -8.51 -9.12 -10.10
N LYS A 137 -8.30 -9.15 -11.42
CA LYS A 137 -7.16 -9.86 -12.02
C LYS A 137 -5.81 -9.27 -11.62
N ALA A 138 -5.70 -7.94 -11.54
CA ALA A 138 -4.47 -7.27 -11.12
C ALA A 138 -4.16 -7.54 -9.64
N VAL A 139 -5.16 -7.46 -8.75
CA VAL A 139 -5.04 -7.78 -7.32
C VAL A 139 -4.65 -9.24 -7.11
N GLY A 140 -5.25 -10.17 -7.85
CA GLY A 140 -4.89 -11.59 -7.80
C GLY A 140 -3.43 -11.84 -8.23
N ARG A 141 -2.95 -11.16 -9.28
CA ARG A 141 -1.56 -11.28 -9.73
C ARG A 141 -0.53 -10.60 -8.83
N ALA A 142 -0.94 -9.57 -8.10
CA ALA A 142 -0.14 -8.95 -7.06
C ALA A 142 -0.01 -9.85 -5.80
N GLN A 143 -0.79 -10.95 -5.72
CA GLN A 143 -0.76 -11.91 -4.62
C GLN A 143 -0.98 -11.27 -3.24
N VAL A 144 -1.86 -10.26 -3.19
CA VAL A 144 -2.14 -9.45 -1.99
C VAL A 144 -2.68 -10.28 -0.84
N GLY A 145 -3.40 -11.38 -1.13
CA GLY A 145 -3.89 -12.31 -0.13
C GLY A 145 -2.82 -13.24 0.45
N ALA A 146 -1.77 -13.56 -0.31
CA ALA A 146 -0.71 -14.47 0.11
C ALA A 146 0.45 -13.76 0.83
N HIS A 147 0.64 -12.45 0.57
CA HIS A 147 1.76 -11.68 1.10
C HIS A 147 1.29 -10.41 1.85
N PRO A 148 1.43 -10.36 3.19
CA PRO A 148 0.96 -9.22 3.99
C PRO A 148 1.69 -7.91 3.66
N GLN A 149 2.95 -7.97 3.24
CA GLN A 149 3.73 -6.80 2.83
C GLN A 149 3.14 -6.14 1.57
N GLN A 150 2.71 -6.94 0.58
CA GLN A 150 2.07 -6.42 -0.65
C GLN A 150 0.70 -5.83 -0.36
N ARG A 151 -0.05 -6.40 0.59
CA ARG A 151 -1.30 -5.79 1.09
C ARG A 151 -1.09 -4.43 1.71
N ARG A 152 -0.11 -4.30 2.59
CA ARG A 152 0.23 -3.00 3.20
C ARG A 152 0.62 -1.97 2.14
N ALA A 153 1.48 -2.36 1.19
CA ALA A 153 1.88 -1.49 0.09
C ALA A 153 0.69 -1.06 -0.78
N LEU A 154 -0.21 -1.98 -1.15
CA LEU A 154 -1.42 -1.66 -1.92
C LEU A 154 -2.30 -0.65 -1.17
N LEU A 155 -2.56 -0.88 0.11
CA LEU A 155 -3.41 -0.01 0.94
C LEU A 155 -2.78 1.38 1.15
N GLN A 156 -1.47 1.44 1.36
CA GLN A 156 -0.74 2.71 1.44
C GLN A 156 -0.84 3.50 0.13
N LEU A 157 -0.65 2.84 -1.02
CA LEU A 157 -0.76 3.50 -2.32
C LEU A 157 -2.21 3.91 -2.66
N LEU A 158 -3.20 3.10 -2.29
CA LEU A 158 -4.62 3.44 -2.46
C LEU A 158 -5.02 4.62 -1.59
N SER A 159 -4.65 4.61 -0.31
CA SER A 159 -4.94 5.72 0.60
C SER A 159 -4.32 7.01 0.09
N ALA A 160 -3.03 7.00 -0.24
CA ALA A 160 -2.33 8.16 -0.80
C ALA A 160 -3.01 8.70 -2.08
N ARG A 161 -3.44 7.81 -2.97
CA ARG A 161 -4.01 8.23 -4.26
C ARG A 161 -5.45 8.72 -4.15
N LEU A 162 -6.31 8.00 -3.42
CA LEU A 162 -7.72 8.36 -3.29
C LEU A 162 -7.90 9.61 -2.42
N HIS A 163 -7.09 9.76 -1.37
CA HIS A 163 -7.13 10.92 -0.49
C HIS A 163 -6.21 12.05 -0.96
N SER A 164 -5.62 11.94 -2.16
CA SER A 164 -4.79 13.01 -2.73
C SER A 164 -5.55 14.30 -2.94
N ALA A 165 -6.85 14.23 -3.27
CA ALA A 165 -7.70 15.41 -3.39
C ALA A 165 -7.86 16.16 -2.05
N ALA A 166 -7.84 15.44 -0.92
CA ALA A 166 -7.91 16.05 0.41
C ALA A 166 -6.64 16.85 0.75
N LEU A 167 -5.50 16.59 0.08
CA LEU A 167 -4.29 17.40 0.22
C LEU A 167 -4.47 18.83 -0.28
N ALA A 168 -5.36 19.06 -1.26
CA ALA A 168 -5.62 20.40 -1.76
C ALA A 168 -6.43 21.26 -0.77
N THR A 169 -7.18 20.62 0.12
CA THR A 169 -8.03 21.27 1.14
C THR A 169 -7.42 21.26 2.53
N LEU A 170 -6.30 20.57 2.70
CA LEU A 170 -5.59 20.52 3.97
C LEU A 170 -4.94 21.89 4.21
N ASP A 171 -5.39 22.56 5.28
CA ASP A 171 -4.75 23.75 5.78
C ASP A 171 -3.46 23.34 6.49
N LEU A 172 -2.36 23.28 5.75
CA LEU A 172 -1.06 22.98 6.33
C LEU A 172 -0.54 24.24 7.04
N PRO A 173 -0.15 24.15 8.33
CA PRO A 173 0.51 25.26 8.99
C PRO A 173 1.77 25.63 8.21
N SER A 174 2.00 26.94 8.05
CA SER A 174 3.17 27.46 7.35
C SER A 174 4.45 26.84 7.94
N PRO A 175 5.39 26.35 7.11
CA PRO A 175 6.67 25.79 7.58
C PRO A 175 7.53 26.79 8.37
N TRP A 176 7.21 28.07 8.24
CA TRP A 176 7.91 29.19 8.87
C TRP A 176 7.18 29.71 10.12
N ASP A 177 5.96 29.23 10.37
CA ASP A 177 5.23 29.49 11.60
C ASP A 177 5.70 28.45 12.62
N ILE A 178 6.77 28.79 13.34
CA ILE A 178 7.29 28.00 14.47
C ILE A 178 6.23 28.11 15.58
N ARG A 179 5.11 27.40 15.44
CA ARG A 179 4.25 27.13 16.57
C ARG A 179 5.02 26.18 17.46
N GLU A 180 5.46 26.71 18.60
CA GLU A 180 6.04 25.91 19.66
C GLU A 180 5.09 24.74 19.92
N PRO A 181 5.56 23.48 19.79
CA PRO A 181 4.68 22.33 19.90
C PRO A 181 3.95 22.43 21.23
N VAL A 182 2.61 22.37 21.20
CA VAL A 182 1.79 22.29 22.40
C VAL A 182 2.31 21.11 23.20
N ARG A 183 3.12 21.41 24.21
CA ARG A 183 3.71 20.41 25.08
C ARG A 183 2.50 19.75 25.74
N PRO A 184 2.30 18.42 25.60
CA PRO A 184 1.22 17.76 26.33
C PRO A 184 1.37 18.14 27.80
N PRO A 185 0.27 18.38 28.53
CA PRO A 185 0.35 18.63 29.97
C PRO A 185 1.22 17.52 30.54
N LYS A 186 2.33 17.90 31.19
CA LYS A 186 3.21 16.92 31.83
C LYS A 186 2.28 16.04 32.67
N PRO A 187 2.26 14.71 32.47
CA PRO A 187 1.58 13.85 33.44
C PRO A 187 2.13 14.25 34.81
N ALA A 188 1.24 14.38 35.81
CA ALA A 188 1.61 14.69 37.17
C ALA A 188 2.85 13.87 37.54
N PRO A 189 3.86 14.46 38.21
CA PRO A 189 5.15 13.81 38.40
C PRO A 189 4.93 12.47 39.08
N VAL A 190 4.99 11.40 38.29
CA VAL A 190 5.14 10.05 38.80
C VAL A 190 6.56 10.03 39.31
N ILE A 191 6.72 10.31 40.61
CA ILE A 191 8.03 10.26 41.24
C ILE A 191 8.52 8.83 41.07
N ALA A 192 9.65 8.67 40.39
CA ALA A 192 10.20 7.35 40.18
C ALA A 192 10.53 6.76 41.56
N TYR A 193 10.12 5.52 41.83
CA TYR A 193 10.36 4.81 43.09
C TYR A 193 11.81 4.92 43.61
N ARG A 194 12.79 5.01 42.71
CA ARG A 194 14.21 5.21 43.04
C ARG A 194 14.47 6.55 43.71
N GLU A 195 13.83 7.62 43.23
CA GLU A 195 13.99 8.97 43.79
C GLU A 195 13.41 9.05 45.22
N LEU A 196 12.28 8.38 45.49
CA LEU A 196 11.70 8.33 46.85
C LEU A 196 12.65 7.70 47.88
N ARG A 197 13.44 6.70 47.47
CA ARG A 197 14.40 6.02 48.34
C ARG A 197 15.64 6.87 48.64
N GLU A 198 15.98 7.79 47.74
CA GLU A 198 17.12 8.71 47.90
C GLU A 198 16.74 10.01 48.62
N MET A 199 15.45 10.34 48.67
CA MET A 199 14.92 11.49 49.41
C MET A 199 14.99 11.27 50.92
N GLN A 200 15.10 12.37 51.67
CA GLN A 200 14.87 12.33 53.11
C GLN A 200 13.43 11.86 53.38
N PRO A 201 13.18 11.08 54.45
CA PRO A 201 11.89 10.43 54.67
C PRO A 201 10.72 11.43 54.73
N MET A 202 10.94 12.64 55.25
CA MET A 202 9.93 13.69 55.28
C MET A 202 9.64 14.28 53.89
N ASP A 203 10.67 14.42 53.05
CA ASP A 203 10.51 14.91 51.67
C ASP A 203 9.79 13.89 50.80
N ALA A 204 10.08 12.60 50.99
CA ALA A 204 9.39 11.50 50.32
C ALA A 204 7.88 11.48 50.64
N VAL A 205 7.51 11.72 51.91
CA VAL A 205 6.10 11.83 52.34
C VAL A 205 5.40 13.00 51.65
N LEU A 206 6.03 14.17 51.64
CA LEU A 206 5.46 15.37 51.02
C LEU A 206 5.31 15.21 49.51
N ALA A 207 6.28 14.55 48.87
CA ALA A 207 6.28 14.34 47.44
C ALA A 207 5.22 13.27 47.03
N ALA A 208 5.08 12.19 47.80
CA ALA A 208 4.01 11.20 47.63
C ALA A 208 2.61 11.79 47.87
N SER A 209 2.45 12.64 48.90
CA SER A 209 1.17 13.31 49.18
C SER A 209 0.74 14.27 48.06
N ARG A 210 1.69 14.96 47.41
CA ARG A 210 1.39 15.81 46.24
C ARG A 210 1.00 15.00 45.01
N ALA A 211 1.62 13.83 44.81
CA ALA A 211 1.31 12.94 43.71
C ALA A 211 -0.05 12.24 43.90
N HIS A 212 -0.44 11.97 45.15
CA HIS A 212 -1.66 11.27 45.52
C HIS A 212 -2.45 12.02 46.60
N PRO A 213 -3.07 13.17 46.28
CA PRO A 213 -3.75 14.02 47.27
C PRO A 213 -5.02 13.41 47.88
N ALA A 214 -5.51 12.28 47.32
CA ALA A 214 -6.72 11.60 47.77
C ALA A 214 -6.47 10.43 48.74
N LEU A 215 -5.21 10.04 48.98
CA LEU A 215 -4.88 8.91 49.85
C LEU A 215 -4.91 9.32 51.33
N GLN A 216 -5.42 8.42 52.17
CA GLN A 216 -5.41 8.60 53.63
C GLN A 216 -3.98 8.42 54.19
N PRO A 217 -3.65 9.00 55.36
CA PRO A 217 -2.31 8.92 55.94
C PRO A 217 -1.79 7.49 56.13
N ASP A 218 -2.67 6.55 56.46
CA ASP A 218 -2.32 5.13 56.65
C ASP A 218 -1.98 4.45 55.31
N GLU A 219 -2.72 4.79 54.25
CA GLU A 219 -2.48 4.29 52.89
C GLU A 219 -1.18 4.85 52.32
N LEU A 220 -0.87 6.11 52.64
CA LEU A 220 0.41 6.74 52.27
C LEU A 220 1.59 6.07 52.98
N CYS A 221 1.42 5.69 54.25
CA CYS A 221 2.42 4.95 55.01
C CYS A 221 2.67 3.56 54.41
N ALA A 222 1.60 2.85 54.00
CA ALA A 222 1.72 1.56 53.32
C ALA A 222 2.43 1.69 51.95
N LEU A 223 2.05 2.69 51.15
CA LEU A 223 2.64 2.95 49.84
C LEU A 223 4.14 3.28 49.94
N LEU A 224 4.55 4.08 50.93
CA LEU A 224 5.96 4.37 51.17
C LEU A 224 6.73 3.16 51.69
N GLY A 225 6.08 2.31 52.50
CA GLY A 225 6.64 1.04 52.99
C GLY A 225 6.91 0.04 51.87
N ASP A 226 5.97 -0.12 50.94
CA ASP A 226 6.13 -0.95 49.73
C ASP A 226 7.27 -0.46 48.84
N HIS A 227 7.59 0.84 48.94
CA HIS A 227 8.67 1.50 48.24
C HIS A 227 9.96 1.62 49.05
N GLY A 228 10.06 0.92 50.20
CA GLY A 228 11.29 0.82 51.00
C GLY A 228 11.66 2.08 51.78
N VAL A 229 10.74 3.02 51.93
CA VAL A 229 10.89 4.22 52.78
C VAL A 229 10.22 3.95 54.12
N VAL A 230 11.02 3.80 55.17
CA VAL A 230 10.51 3.51 56.53
C VAL A 230 10.07 4.83 57.17
N VAL A 231 8.75 5.01 57.29
CA VAL A 231 8.14 6.19 57.92
C VAL A 231 7.10 5.71 58.94
N SER A 232 7.01 6.36 60.10
CA SER A 232 5.96 6.08 61.07
C SER A 232 4.68 6.86 60.77
N PRO A 233 3.49 6.38 61.17
CA PRO A 233 2.23 7.11 61.00
C PRO A 233 2.29 8.53 61.61
N THR A 234 2.99 8.68 62.73
CA THR A 234 3.22 9.98 63.38
C THR A 234 4.06 10.92 62.52
N GLN A 235 5.07 10.42 61.81
CA GLN A 235 5.89 11.23 60.91
C GLN A 235 5.09 11.70 59.69
N VAL A 236 4.22 10.86 59.14
CA VAL A 236 3.31 11.21 58.05
C VAL A 236 2.36 12.34 58.46
N ASP A 237 1.75 12.21 59.64
CA ASP A 237 0.83 13.22 60.18
C ASP A 237 1.52 14.56 60.47
N ILE A 238 2.75 14.55 61.00
CA ILE A 238 3.57 15.76 61.19
C ILE A 238 3.92 16.42 59.84
N ALA A 239 4.29 15.64 58.82
CA ALA A 239 4.60 16.13 57.48
C ALA A 239 3.37 16.82 56.83
N LEU A 240 2.20 16.18 56.92
CA LEU A 240 0.97 16.72 56.34
C LEU A 240 0.51 18.00 57.06
N ARG A 241 0.60 18.05 58.39
CA ARG A 241 0.26 19.25 59.17
C ARG A 241 1.19 20.43 58.88
N SER A 242 2.49 20.18 58.77
CA SER A 242 3.49 21.20 58.43
C SER A 242 3.32 21.74 57.00
N SER A 243 2.94 20.89 56.04
CA SER A 243 2.61 21.29 54.66
C SER A 243 1.33 22.13 54.59
N ALA A 244 0.28 21.72 55.31
CA ALA A 244 -1.01 22.41 55.34
C ALA A 244 -0.90 23.82 55.94
N SER A 245 0.06 24.05 56.86
CA SER A 245 0.33 25.38 57.43
C SER A 245 1.23 26.26 56.55
N ALA A 246 1.99 25.66 55.62
CA ALA A 246 2.79 26.38 54.62
C ALA A 246 1.97 26.78 53.36
N HIS A 247 1.00 25.96 52.96
CA HIS A 247 0.15 26.16 51.78
C HIS A 247 -0.66 27.47 51.71
N PRO A 248 -1.32 27.95 52.79
CA PRO A 248 -2.13 29.17 52.71
C PRO A 248 -1.28 30.43 52.46
N ARG A 249 0.02 30.42 52.81
CA ARG A 249 0.92 31.57 52.54
C ARG A 249 1.48 31.59 51.13
N ALA A 250 1.65 30.44 50.48
CA ALA A 250 2.18 30.35 49.12
C ALA A 250 1.10 30.66 48.06
N LEU A 251 -0.14 30.21 48.28
CA LEU A 251 -1.26 30.47 47.35
C LEU A 251 -1.67 31.95 47.32
N LEU A 252 -1.57 32.67 48.45
CA LEU A 252 -1.83 34.13 48.48
C LEU A 252 -0.77 34.95 47.72
N ARG A 253 0.46 34.44 47.55
CA ARG A 253 1.50 35.10 46.73
C ARG A 253 1.46 34.70 45.26
N ALA A 254 1.08 33.46 44.94
CA ALA A 254 0.97 32.99 43.55
C ALA A 254 -0.32 33.47 42.86
N SER A 255 -1.44 33.57 43.60
CA SER A 255 -2.74 33.97 43.04
C SER A 255 -2.83 35.43 42.59
N ALA A 256 -1.90 36.29 43.00
CA ALA A 256 -1.86 37.70 42.56
C ALA A 256 -1.17 37.89 41.20
N ALA A 257 -0.46 36.87 40.69
CA ALA A 257 0.40 37.01 39.52
C ALA A 257 -0.19 36.48 38.20
N ASP A 258 -1.35 35.81 38.19
CA ASP A 258 -1.79 35.04 37.01
C ASP A 258 -3.29 35.16 36.66
N GLN A 259 -3.91 36.32 36.93
CA GLN A 259 -5.22 36.63 36.36
C GLN A 259 -5.06 37.36 35.03
N THR A 260 -4.92 36.60 33.94
CA THR A 260 -5.35 37.07 32.62
C THR A 260 -6.61 36.31 32.19
N LEU A 261 -7.64 37.11 31.94
CA LEU A 261 -8.97 36.75 31.48
C LEU A 261 -8.90 35.91 30.20
N PHE A 262 -9.60 34.77 30.14
CA PHE A 262 -10.45 34.29 29.01
C PHE A 262 -11.01 32.91 29.38
N ALA A 263 -12.13 32.88 30.11
CA ALA A 263 -12.95 31.69 30.26
C ALA A 263 -13.95 31.64 29.09
N VAL A 264 -13.71 30.74 28.13
CA VAL A 264 -14.71 30.35 27.11
C VAL A 264 -15.22 28.97 27.47
N HIS A 265 -16.49 28.89 27.85
CA HIS A 265 -17.22 27.64 28.06
C HIS A 265 -17.50 26.96 26.71
N ALA A 266 -16.92 25.78 26.47
CA ALA A 266 -17.38 24.88 25.42
C ALA A 266 -18.09 23.68 26.08
N ARG A 267 -19.39 23.59 25.82
CA ARG A 267 -20.28 22.47 26.19
C ARG A 267 -20.05 21.36 25.16
N ILE A 268 -19.66 20.17 25.61
CA ILE A 268 -19.56 18.99 24.75
C ILE A 268 -20.91 18.28 24.84
N ASP A 269 -21.70 18.36 23.78
CA ASP A 269 -22.90 17.55 23.62
C ASP A 269 -22.53 16.08 23.35
N GLU A 270 -23.45 15.23 23.78
CA GLU A 270 -23.36 13.80 24.03
C GLU A 270 -23.00 12.96 22.79
N GLN A 271 -22.28 11.87 23.04
CA GLN A 271 -21.98 10.82 22.07
C GLN A 271 -23.26 10.08 21.65
N PRO A 272 -23.50 9.83 20.35
CA PRO A 272 -24.49 8.84 19.93
C PRO A 272 -23.91 7.42 19.99
N SER A 273 -24.72 6.54 20.55
CA SER A 273 -24.58 5.09 20.76
C SER A 273 -24.08 4.31 19.53
N PRO A 274 -23.20 3.31 19.69
CA PRO A 274 -22.76 2.45 18.59
C PRO A 274 -23.69 1.23 18.46
N ASP A 275 -24.92 1.43 17.98
CA ASP A 275 -25.79 0.32 17.55
C ASP A 275 -26.40 0.65 16.19
N ALA A 276 -25.76 0.16 15.12
CA ALA A 276 -26.35 -0.24 13.84
C ALA A 276 -25.24 -0.47 12.80
N TYR A 277 -24.67 -1.68 12.79
CA TYR A 277 -23.97 -2.19 11.60
C TYR A 277 -25.01 -2.89 10.70
N PRO A 278 -25.19 -2.49 9.44
CA PRO A 278 -25.89 -3.30 8.46
C PRO A 278 -24.89 -4.20 7.72
N GLY A 279 -25.11 -5.51 7.82
CA GLY A 279 -24.54 -6.52 6.92
C GLY A 279 -23.33 -7.27 7.48
N GLU A 280 -23.60 -8.33 8.25
CA GLU A 280 -22.64 -9.42 8.44
C GLU A 280 -22.27 -10.03 7.06
N PRO A 281 -20.98 -10.30 6.79
CA PRO A 281 -20.62 -11.21 5.71
C PRO A 281 -21.01 -12.62 6.13
N ASP A 282 -21.77 -13.30 5.26
CA ASP A 282 -22.19 -14.70 5.38
C ASP A 282 -21.10 -15.55 6.06
N ALA A 283 -21.46 -16.12 7.21
CA ALA A 283 -20.69 -17.18 7.82
C ALA A 283 -20.46 -18.30 6.77
N PRO A 284 -19.31 -18.97 6.76
CA PRO A 284 -19.17 -20.18 5.98
C PRO A 284 -20.17 -21.20 6.52
N ASP A 285 -21.29 -21.36 5.81
CA ASP A 285 -22.24 -22.45 6.03
C ASP A 285 -21.42 -23.73 6.11
N ALA A 286 -21.45 -24.35 7.29
CA ALA A 286 -21.08 -25.74 7.43
C ALA A 286 -22.12 -26.51 6.60
N ASP A 287 -21.78 -26.79 5.34
CA ASP A 287 -22.48 -27.73 4.45
C ASP A 287 -22.42 -29.13 5.09
N GLU A 288 -23.12 -29.33 6.21
CA GLU A 288 -23.40 -30.66 6.72
C GLU A 288 -24.17 -31.43 5.63
N PRO A 289 -23.80 -32.70 5.37
CA PRO A 289 -24.41 -33.49 4.31
C PRO A 289 -25.85 -33.86 4.69
N ASP A 290 -26.79 -32.97 4.37
CA ASP A 290 -28.22 -33.25 4.42
C ASP A 290 -28.65 -33.96 3.12
N ALA A 291 -28.73 -35.29 3.20
CA ALA A 291 -29.10 -36.16 2.10
C ALA A 291 -30.53 -35.91 1.58
N ASP A 292 -31.44 -35.43 2.43
CA ASP A 292 -32.83 -35.18 2.05
C ASP A 292 -32.96 -33.85 1.30
N ALA A 293 -32.23 -32.83 1.74
CA ALA A 293 -32.14 -31.56 1.00
C ALA A 293 -31.41 -31.74 -0.34
N ASP A 294 -30.42 -32.62 -0.40
CA ASP A 294 -29.73 -32.99 -1.64
C ASP A 294 -30.67 -33.74 -2.61
N ARG A 295 -31.48 -34.68 -2.11
CA ARG A 295 -32.48 -35.40 -2.93
C ARG A 295 -33.57 -34.48 -3.46
N ALA A 296 -33.97 -33.44 -2.70
CA ALA A 296 -34.96 -32.46 -3.13
C ALA A 296 -34.50 -31.61 -4.33
N LEU A 297 -33.19 -31.34 -4.47
CA LEU A 297 -32.61 -30.54 -5.55
C LEU A 297 -32.27 -31.35 -6.81
N LEU A 298 -32.33 -32.68 -6.73
CA LEU A 298 -31.93 -33.58 -7.80
C LEU A 298 -32.77 -33.41 -9.09
N PRO A 299 -34.10 -33.18 -9.05
CA PRO A 299 -34.89 -32.89 -10.26
C PRO A 299 -34.43 -31.62 -10.99
N ASP A 300 -34.07 -30.58 -10.23
CA ASP A 300 -33.56 -29.33 -10.80
C ASP A 300 -32.16 -29.50 -11.39
N ALA A 301 -31.30 -30.28 -10.71
CA ALA A 301 -29.98 -30.64 -11.23
C ALA A 301 -30.07 -31.41 -12.55
N ARG A 302 -31.02 -32.37 -12.67
CA ARG A 302 -31.27 -33.10 -13.93
C ARG A 302 -31.68 -32.16 -15.06
N ARG A 303 -32.61 -31.24 -14.79
CA ARG A 303 -33.05 -30.26 -15.80
C ARG A 303 -31.88 -29.41 -16.30
N VAL A 304 -31.01 -28.94 -15.40
CA VAL A 304 -29.81 -28.18 -15.76
C VAL A 304 -28.83 -29.02 -16.57
N ASP A 305 -28.62 -30.29 -16.21
CA ASP A 305 -27.73 -31.18 -16.94
C ASP A 305 -28.25 -31.51 -18.35
N GLN A 306 -29.55 -31.80 -18.49
CA GLN A 306 -30.21 -32.04 -19.77
C GLN A 306 -30.19 -30.81 -20.67
N ASP A 307 -30.49 -29.62 -20.14
CA ASP A 307 -30.42 -28.36 -20.88
C ASP A 307 -29.00 -28.07 -21.39
N HIS A 308 -28.00 -28.39 -20.57
CA HIS A 308 -26.60 -28.22 -20.95
C HIS A 308 -26.17 -29.26 -21.99
N ALA A 309 -26.57 -30.52 -21.82
CA ALA A 309 -26.31 -31.59 -22.78
C ALA A 309 -26.95 -31.30 -24.14
N ALA A 310 -28.20 -30.82 -24.17
CA ALA A 310 -28.89 -30.43 -25.40
C ALA A 310 -28.15 -29.29 -26.16
N ARG A 311 -27.54 -28.35 -25.43
CA ARG A 311 -26.83 -27.21 -26.05
C ARG A 311 -25.38 -27.51 -26.43
N HIS A 312 -24.71 -28.40 -25.70
CA HIS A 312 -23.26 -28.56 -25.79
C HIS A 312 -22.80 -30.00 -26.06
N GLY A 313 -23.73 -30.96 -26.18
CA GLY A 313 -23.43 -32.37 -26.45
C GLY A 313 -22.70 -33.08 -25.31
N ARG A 314 -22.67 -32.49 -24.11
CA ARG A 314 -21.98 -33.02 -22.93
C ARG A 314 -22.68 -32.63 -21.64
N THR A 315 -22.54 -33.47 -20.63
CA THR A 315 -23.05 -33.25 -19.28
C THR A 315 -22.49 -31.95 -18.67
N ALA A 316 -23.26 -31.32 -17.79
CA ALA A 316 -22.95 -30.02 -17.20
C ALA A 316 -21.71 -30.06 -16.31
N PRO A 317 -20.72 -29.17 -16.51
CA PRO A 317 -19.58 -29.08 -15.59
C PRO A 317 -20.02 -28.52 -14.24
N LEU A 318 -19.30 -28.86 -13.16
CA LEU A 318 -19.59 -28.45 -11.77
C LEU A 318 -19.92 -26.96 -11.62
N ARG A 319 -19.21 -26.08 -12.34
CA ARG A 319 -19.45 -24.62 -12.32
C ARG A 319 -20.83 -24.21 -12.83
N VAL A 320 -21.40 -24.96 -13.77
CA VAL A 320 -22.74 -24.70 -14.30
C VAL A 320 -23.78 -25.09 -13.26
N LEU A 321 -23.63 -26.25 -12.60
CA LEU A 321 -24.49 -26.68 -11.50
C LEU A 321 -24.45 -25.68 -10.33
N GLN A 322 -23.27 -25.27 -9.89
CA GLN A 322 -23.11 -24.24 -8.84
C GLN A 322 -23.85 -22.95 -9.19
N LYS A 323 -23.67 -22.47 -10.43
CA LYS A 323 -24.25 -21.18 -10.85
C LYS A 323 -25.76 -21.24 -11.00
N GLN A 324 -26.31 -22.31 -11.57
CA GLN A 324 -27.74 -22.42 -11.84
C GLN A 324 -28.54 -22.78 -10.59
N LEU A 325 -27.99 -23.64 -9.73
CA LEU A 325 -28.64 -24.06 -8.48
C LEU A 325 -28.29 -23.17 -7.28
N ARG A 326 -27.35 -22.23 -7.44
CA ARG A 326 -26.83 -21.35 -6.38
C ARG A 326 -26.32 -22.12 -5.15
N ILE A 327 -25.69 -23.26 -5.39
CA ILE A 327 -25.16 -24.14 -4.33
C ILE A 327 -23.64 -24.04 -4.23
N GLY A 328 -23.13 -24.35 -3.03
CA GLY A 328 -21.70 -24.46 -2.74
C GLY A 328 -21.00 -25.55 -3.56
N GLN A 329 -19.67 -25.48 -3.60
CA GLN A 329 -18.85 -26.46 -4.33
C GLN A 329 -19.00 -27.91 -3.81
N PRO A 330 -18.99 -28.18 -2.49
CA PRO A 330 -19.13 -29.54 -1.97
C PRO A 330 -20.47 -30.16 -2.38
N ARG A 331 -21.54 -29.38 -2.27
CA ARG A 331 -22.89 -29.80 -2.65
C ARG A 331 -23.02 -30.07 -4.15
N ALA A 332 -22.41 -29.22 -5.00
CA ALA A 332 -22.39 -29.45 -6.45
C ALA A 332 -21.63 -30.73 -6.85
N GLN A 333 -20.58 -31.11 -6.10
CA GLN A 333 -19.86 -32.37 -6.33
C GLN A 333 -20.74 -33.58 -5.97
N ARG A 334 -21.48 -33.53 -4.86
CA ARG A 334 -22.43 -34.59 -4.48
C ARG A 334 -23.57 -34.73 -5.49
N MET A 335 -24.14 -33.61 -5.95
CA MET A 335 -25.15 -33.62 -7.02
C MET A 335 -24.61 -34.26 -8.30
N ARG A 336 -23.34 -34.02 -8.62
CA ARG A 336 -22.72 -34.63 -9.80
C ARG A 336 -22.55 -36.14 -9.64
N ALA A 337 -22.09 -36.60 -8.47
CA ALA A 337 -21.99 -38.03 -8.18
C ALA A 337 -23.34 -38.74 -8.31
N LEU A 338 -24.42 -38.16 -7.76
CA LEU A 338 -25.77 -38.73 -7.86
C LEU A 338 -26.29 -38.79 -9.31
N LEU A 339 -25.99 -37.77 -10.14
CA LEU A 339 -26.36 -37.79 -11.56
C LEU A 339 -25.55 -38.83 -12.36
N ASP A 340 -24.27 -38.99 -12.04
CA ASP A 340 -23.40 -39.94 -12.71
C ASP A 340 -23.79 -41.40 -12.36
N GLU A 341 -24.19 -41.66 -11.10
CA GLU A 341 -24.78 -42.93 -10.62
C GLU A 341 -26.07 -43.30 -11.37
N GLU A 342 -26.96 -42.34 -11.64
CA GLU A 342 -28.20 -42.60 -12.39
C GLU A 342 -27.97 -42.86 -13.88
N THR A 343 -26.88 -42.33 -14.43
CA THR A 343 -26.56 -42.46 -15.86
C THR A 343 -25.83 -43.78 -16.17
N HIS A 344 -25.19 -44.39 -15.17
CA HIS A 344 -24.48 -45.67 -15.27
C HIS A 344 -24.99 -46.65 -14.19
N PRO A 345 -26.19 -47.22 -14.34
CA PRO A 345 -26.78 -48.12 -13.35
C PRO A 345 -26.03 -49.44 -13.19
#